data_AF-A0A2P4P330-F1
#
_entry.id   AF-A0A2P4P330-F1
#
_cell.length_a   1.000
_cell.length_b   1.000
_cell.length_c   1.000
_cell.angle_alpha   90.00
_cell.angle_beta   90.00
_cell.angle_gamma   90.00
#
_symmetry.space_group_name_H-M   'P 1'
#
loop_
_entity.id
_entity.type
_entity.pdbx_description
1 polymer ?
#
loop_
_entity_poly.entity_id
_entity_poly.type
_entity_poly.pdbx_seq_one_letter_code
_entity_poly.pdbx_strand_id
1 'polypeptide(L)'
;MGSTMHVIALIDQKSRQNGIEYGMGRFRCEEGQFGTFLFKVLPSAKVTKFCHPFFEGDVVTLVGQFSYETVDKVEGFTGFTLNVSVATPFPKPSSGCWEPEEIPLSSPYLSFNTQPVPGSLRQIENCQFIRTKSLINSGYTKKYTESRFRIGYQIDNDRWDNNIASNWDSYPQFFISGFFLYVDNGEVHIEARC
;
A
#
# COMPACT_ATOMS: atom_id res chain seq x y z
N MET A 1 7.06 14.29 4.49
CA MET A 1 5.83 13.75 3.88
C MET A 1 5.69 12.31 4.33
N GLY A 2 4.47 11.86 4.65
CA GLY A 2 4.22 10.50 5.17
C GLY A 2 4.14 9.47 4.05
N SER A 3 4.47 8.22 4.37
CA SER A 3 4.25 7.06 3.49
C SER A 3 2.77 6.70 3.51
N THR A 4 2.06 6.91 2.40
CA THR A 4 0.61 6.69 2.32
C THR A 4 0.26 5.52 1.39
N MET A 5 -0.75 4.75 1.79
CA MET A 5 -1.35 3.70 0.97
C MET A 5 -2.81 4.01 0.74
N HIS A 6 -3.27 3.80 -0.48
CA HIS A 6 -4.65 3.82 -0.90
C HIS A 6 -5.03 2.43 -1.41
N VAL A 7 -6.10 1.86 -0.88
CA VAL A 7 -6.55 0.50 -1.23
C VAL A 7 -8.07 0.40 -1.12
N ILE A 8 -8.70 -0.32 -2.03
CA ILE A 8 -10.08 -0.78 -1.90
C ILE A 8 -10.03 -2.20 -1.39
N ALA A 9 -10.74 -2.47 -0.30
CA ALA A 9 -10.68 -3.77 0.36
C ALA A 9 -12.02 -4.19 0.95
N LEU A 10 -12.28 -5.50 0.92
CA LEU A 10 -13.29 -6.13 1.76
C LEU A 10 -12.77 -6.19 3.20
N ILE A 11 -13.61 -5.82 4.16
CA ILE A 11 -13.28 -5.87 5.58
C ILE A 11 -13.65 -7.26 6.12
N ASP A 12 -12.63 -8.08 6.38
CA ASP A 12 -12.83 -9.47 6.82
C ASP A 12 -13.07 -9.58 8.32
N GLN A 13 -12.28 -8.82 9.09
CA GLN A 13 -12.29 -8.87 10.55
C GLN A 13 -12.14 -7.47 11.10
N LYS A 14 -12.87 -7.17 12.17
CA LYS A 14 -12.83 -5.89 12.86
C LYS A 14 -13.09 -6.08 14.34
N SER A 15 -12.12 -5.72 15.15
CA SER A 15 -12.21 -5.70 16.61
C SER A 15 -11.99 -4.30 17.16
N ARG A 16 -12.46 -4.06 18.39
CA ARG A 16 -12.27 -2.78 19.08
C ARG A 16 -11.62 -3.01 20.44
N GLN A 17 -10.53 -2.28 20.69
CA GLN A 17 -9.83 -2.29 21.96
C GLN A 17 -9.47 -0.86 22.36
N ASN A 18 -9.88 -0.42 23.56
CA ASN A 18 -9.60 0.92 24.08
C ASN A 18 -9.97 2.06 23.11
N GLY A 19 -11.10 1.92 22.41
CA GLY A 19 -11.57 2.90 21.43
C GLY A 19 -10.92 2.81 20.04
N ILE A 20 -9.75 2.17 19.93
CA ILE A 20 -9.05 1.89 18.67
C ILE A 20 -9.71 0.69 17.99
N GLU A 21 -9.94 0.79 16.68
CA GLU A 21 -10.34 -0.38 15.87
C GLU A 21 -9.12 -0.99 15.21
N TYR A 22 -9.08 -2.32 15.20
CA TYR A 22 -8.08 -3.12 14.50
C TYR A 22 -8.81 -4.10 13.60
N GLY A 23 -8.19 -4.50 12.50
CA GLY A 23 -8.80 -5.48 11.64
C GLY A 23 -7.91 -5.93 10.51
N MET A 24 -8.49 -6.79 9.68
CA MET A 24 -7.87 -7.31 8.47
C MET A 24 -8.74 -6.97 7.28
N GLY A 25 -8.11 -6.42 6.24
CA GLY A 25 -8.73 -6.14 4.96
C GLY A 25 -8.14 -7.05 3.89
N ARG A 26 -8.95 -7.37 2.89
CA ARG A 26 -8.55 -8.17 1.73
C ARG A 26 -8.79 -7.38 0.46
N PHE A 27 -7.76 -7.23 -0.36
CA PHE A 27 -7.82 -6.54 -1.65
C PHE A 27 -7.65 -7.53 -2.79
N ARG A 28 -8.26 -7.24 -3.93
CA ARG A 28 -8.20 -8.08 -5.13
C ARG A 28 -7.11 -7.54 -6.07
N CYS A 29 -6.01 -8.28 -6.22
CA CYS A 29 -4.89 -7.86 -7.08
C CYS A 29 -5.20 -8.15 -8.55
N GLU A 30 -5.67 -9.37 -8.80
CA GLU A 30 -6.01 -9.92 -10.10
C GLU A 30 -7.29 -10.74 -9.98
N GLU A 31 -7.81 -11.24 -11.11
CA GLU A 31 -8.97 -12.11 -11.10
C GLU A 31 -8.71 -13.38 -10.27
N GLY A 32 -9.52 -13.59 -9.23
CA GLY A 32 -9.37 -14.71 -8.30
C GLY A 32 -8.18 -14.62 -7.33
N GLN A 33 -7.35 -13.59 -7.39
CA GLN A 33 -6.18 -13.43 -6.51
C GLN A 33 -6.35 -12.30 -5.51
N PHE A 34 -6.11 -12.61 -4.24
CA PHE A 34 -6.33 -11.69 -3.13
C PHE A 34 -5.09 -11.54 -2.26
N GLY A 35 -4.78 -10.30 -1.89
CA GLY A 35 -3.83 -9.98 -0.83
C GLY A 35 -4.56 -9.56 0.45
N THR A 36 -3.91 -9.72 1.60
CA THR A 36 -4.44 -9.26 2.90
C THR A 36 -3.50 -8.29 3.58
N PHE A 37 -4.06 -7.34 4.31
CA PHE A 37 -3.32 -6.35 5.10
C PHE A 37 -4.02 -6.13 6.44
N LEU A 38 -3.26 -5.61 7.41
CA LEU A 38 -3.79 -5.23 8.72
C LEU A 38 -4.10 -3.74 8.71
N PHE A 39 -5.19 -3.35 9.35
CA PHE A 39 -5.53 -1.94 9.52
C PHE A 39 -5.81 -1.59 10.97
N LYS A 40 -5.65 -0.30 11.26
CA LYS A 40 -5.94 0.32 12.55
C LYS A 40 -6.61 1.67 12.34
N VAL A 41 -7.66 1.95 13.10
CA VAL A 41 -8.37 3.24 13.09
C VAL A 41 -8.31 3.84 14.50
N LEU A 42 -7.61 4.97 14.63
CA LEU A 42 -7.52 5.70 15.90
C LEU A 42 -8.83 6.44 16.20
N PRO A 43 -9.18 6.66 17.48
CA PRO A 43 -10.35 7.46 17.86
C PRO A 43 -10.39 8.84 17.20
N SER A 44 -9.22 9.47 17.03
CA SER A 44 -9.08 10.77 16.38
C SER A 44 -9.46 10.77 14.89
N ALA A 45 -9.28 9.66 14.19
CA ALA A 45 -9.69 9.55 12.78
C ALA A 45 -11.22 9.48 12.65
N LYS A 46 -11.89 8.78 13.56
CA LYS A 46 -13.35 8.54 13.52
C LYS A 46 -14.20 9.79 13.71
N VAL A 47 -13.65 10.82 14.35
CA VAL A 47 -14.36 12.11 14.53
C VAL A 47 -14.18 13.04 13.33
N THR A 48 -13.38 12.64 12.33
CA THR A 48 -13.23 13.41 11.10
C THR A 48 -14.35 13.08 10.12
N LYS A 49 -14.68 14.05 9.27
CA LYS A 49 -15.64 13.85 8.15
C LYS A 49 -15.12 12.93 7.04
N PHE A 50 -13.88 12.45 7.13
CA PHE A 50 -13.23 11.67 6.07
C PHE A 50 -13.17 10.18 6.39
N CYS A 51 -13.40 9.80 7.66
CA CYS A 51 -13.42 8.41 8.09
C CYS A 51 -14.85 7.99 8.40
N HIS A 52 -15.59 7.57 7.38
CA HIS A 52 -16.96 7.10 7.55
C HIS A 52 -16.97 5.76 8.32
N PRO A 53 -18.03 5.47 9.08
CA PRO A 53 -18.22 4.16 9.70
C PRO A 53 -18.27 3.05 8.64
N PHE A 54 -17.69 1.90 8.97
CA PHE A 54 -17.71 0.69 8.16
C PHE A 54 -17.66 -0.55 9.05
N PHE A 55 -18.07 -1.70 8.53
CA PHE A 55 -18.25 -2.96 9.26
C PHE A 55 -17.62 -4.14 8.52
N GLU A 56 -17.56 -5.28 9.19
CA GLU A 56 -17.20 -6.54 8.53
C GLU A 56 -18.17 -6.84 7.38
N GLY A 57 -17.64 -7.32 6.27
CA GLY A 57 -18.37 -7.56 5.02
C GLY A 57 -18.59 -6.31 4.16
N ASP A 58 -18.15 -5.12 4.58
CA ASP A 58 -18.18 -3.93 3.72
C ASP A 58 -16.96 -3.91 2.79
N VAL A 59 -17.14 -3.45 1.55
CA VAL A 59 -16.04 -3.01 0.69
C VAL A 59 -15.81 -1.53 0.95
N VAL A 60 -14.56 -1.15 1.22
CA VAL A 60 -14.20 0.18 1.70
C VAL A 60 -12.97 0.69 0.97
N THR A 61 -13.02 1.93 0.49
CA THR A 61 -11.81 2.69 0.14
C THR A 61 -11.13 3.15 1.43
N LEU A 62 -9.90 2.71 1.64
CA LEU A 62 -9.07 3.06 2.79
C LEU A 62 -7.85 3.85 2.34
N VAL A 63 -7.59 4.98 3.01
CA VAL A 63 -6.34 5.74 2.89
C VAL A 63 -5.74 5.92 4.27
N GLY A 64 -4.42 5.80 4.35
CA GLY A 64 -3.73 5.99 5.62
C GLY A 64 -2.22 5.92 5.48
N GLN A 65 -1.55 6.07 6.62
CA GLN A 65 -0.12 5.85 6.69
C GLN A 65 0.17 4.36 6.67
N PHE A 66 1.01 3.89 5.75
CA PHE A 66 1.38 2.48 5.68
C PHE A 66 2.75 2.21 6.31
N SER A 67 2.93 0.95 6.68
CA SER A 67 4.25 0.33 6.81
C SER A 67 4.24 -1.03 6.11
N TYR A 68 5.45 -1.47 5.76
CA TYR A 68 5.69 -2.83 5.33
C TYR A 68 6.58 -3.50 6.37
N GLU A 69 6.03 -4.48 7.09
CA GLU A 69 6.72 -5.26 8.10
C GLU A 69 6.30 -6.74 8.00
N THR A 70 7.29 -7.65 8.03
CA THR A 70 6.98 -9.06 8.20
C THR A 70 6.41 -9.24 9.60
N VAL A 71 5.09 -9.37 9.70
CA VAL A 71 4.43 -9.75 10.94
C VAL A 71 4.49 -11.27 10.98
N ASP A 72 5.31 -11.82 11.87
CA ASP A 72 5.31 -13.26 12.10
C ASP A 72 3.87 -13.72 12.41
N LYS A 73 3.44 -14.81 11.78
CA LYS A 73 2.22 -15.60 12.09
C LYS A 73 0.88 -15.18 11.46
N VAL A 74 0.85 -14.56 10.28
CA VAL A 74 -0.40 -14.44 9.51
C VAL A 74 -0.24 -15.06 8.12
N GLU A 75 -0.87 -16.21 7.90
CA GLU A 75 -0.88 -16.91 6.61
C GLU A 75 -1.61 -16.04 5.56
N GLY A 76 -1.03 -15.87 4.37
CA GLY A 76 -1.59 -15.02 3.30
C GLY A 76 -1.46 -13.51 3.51
N PHE A 77 -0.76 -13.06 4.55
CA PHE A 77 -0.49 -11.65 4.83
C PHE A 77 0.60 -11.08 3.94
N THR A 78 0.28 -9.97 3.25
CA THR A 78 1.23 -9.35 2.31
C THR A 78 2.24 -8.42 3.00
N GLY A 79 2.31 -8.39 4.33
CA GLY A 79 3.28 -7.55 5.05
C GLY A 79 2.84 -6.09 5.30
N PHE A 80 1.70 -5.65 4.76
CA PHE A 80 1.24 -4.26 4.91
C PHE A 80 0.44 -4.04 6.19
N THR A 81 0.77 -2.97 6.91
CA THR A 81 -0.14 -2.40 7.91
C THR A 81 -0.57 -0.99 7.52
N LEU A 82 -1.80 -0.62 7.86
CA LEU A 82 -2.40 0.66 7.53
C LEU A 82 -2.97 1.36 8.77
N ASN A 83 -2.46 2.55 9.08
CA ASN A 83 -3.10 3.45 10.03
C ASN A 83 -4.05 4.39 9.27
N VAL A 84 -5.34 4.05 9.31
CA VAL A 84 -6.40 4.63 8.48
C VAL A 84 -6.73 6.06 8.94
N SER A 85 -6.75 6.98 7.98
CA SER A 85 -7.19 8.36 8.15
C SER A 85 -8.44 8.69 7.31
N VAL A 86 -8.67 7.97 6.22
CA VAL A 86 -9.86 8.09 5.36
C VAL A 86 -10.46 6.70 5.18
N ALA A 87 -11.78 6.62 5.31
CA ALA A 87 -12.55 5.41 5.04
C ALA A 87 -13.84 5.79 4.35
N THR A 88 -14.13 5.18 3.21
CA THR A 88 -15.35 5.43 2.43
C THR A 88 -15.94 4.09 2.00
N PRO A 89 -17.00 3.60 2.66
CA PRO A 89 -17.65 2.35 2.29
C PRO A 89 -18.38 2.49 0.95
N PHE A 90 -18.34 1.43 0.14
CA PHE A 90 -19.15 1.31 -1.06
C PHE A 90 -20.60 0.98 -0.69
N PRO A 91 -21.58 1.36 -1.53
CA PRO A 91 -22.94 0.87 -1.39
C PRO A 91 -22.97 -0.66 -1.45
N LYS A 92 -23.67 -1.31 -0.52
CA LYS A 92 -23.80 -2.77 -0.53
C LYS A 92 -24.55 -3.24 -1.80
N PRO A 93 -24.18 -4.39 -2.36
CA PRO A 93 -24.96 -5.02 -3.41
C PRO A 93 -26.35 -5.38 -2.89
N SER A 94 -27.30 -5.55 -3.82
CA SER A 94 -28.70 -5.89 -3.49
C SER A 94 -28.86 -7.23 -2.77
N SER A 95 -27.92 -8.16 -3.00
CA SER A 95 -27.78 -9.44 -2.29
C SER A 95 -27.45 -9.26 -0.80
N GLY A 96 -26.91 -8.10 -0.40
CA GLY A 96 -26.42 -7.82 0.95
C GLY A 96 -25.00 -8.34 1.23
N CYS A 97 -24.44 -9.16 0.34
CA CYS A 97 -23.11 -9.75 0.44
C CYS A 97 -22.34 -9.55 -0.88
N TRP A 98 -21.07 -9.21 -0.78
CA TRP A 98 -20.19 -9.07 -1.94
C TRP A 98 -19.71 -10.44 -2.40
N GLU A 99 -19.92 -10.76 -3.67
CA GLU A 99 -19.24 -11.88 -4.31
C GLU A 99 -17.78 -11.48 -4.65
N PRO A 100 -16.83 -12.43 -4.67
CA PRO A 100 -15.42 -12.15 -4.97
C PRO A 100 -15.19 -11.38 -6.27
N GLU A 101 -16.02 -11.65 -7.29
CA GLU A 101 -15.98 -11.04 -8.62
C GLU A 101 -16.51 -9.59 -8.61
N GLU A 102 -17.30 -9.21 -7.61
CA GLU A 102 -17.86 -7.87 -7.45
C GLU A 102 -16.90 -6.90 -6.75
N ILE A 103 -15.92 -7.41 -6.00
CA ILE A 103 -14.91 -6.61 -5.33
C ILE A 103 -14.01 -5.93 -6.39
N PRO A 104 -13.87 -4.59 -6.41
CA PRO A 104 -13.02 -3.94 -7.41
C PRO A 104 -11.57 -4.43 -7.39
N LEU A 105 -10.95 -4.54 -8.57
CA LEU A 105 -9.50 -4.72 -8.67
C LEU A 105 -8.80 -3.51 -8.04
N SER A 106 -7.96 -3.76 -7.04
CA SER A 106 -7.31 -2.71 -6.28
C SER A 106 -6.00 -3.20 -5.65
N SER A 107 -4.98 -3.31 -6.50
CA SER A 107 -3.61 -3.35 -5.98
C SER A 107 -3.34 -2.08 -5.17
N PRO A 108 -2.76 -2.18 -3.95
CA PRO A 108 -2.45 -1.03 -3.12
C PRO A 108 -1.62 0.00 -3.89
N TYR A 109 -2.09 1.24 -3.89
CA TYR A 109 -1.35 2.37 -4.44
C TYR A 109 -0.56 3.04 -3.33
N LEU A 110 0.75 3.11 -3.49
CA LEU A 110 1.69 3.58 -2.48
C LEU A 110 2.27 4.92 -2.92
N SER A 111 2.44 5.84 -1.98
CA SER A 111 3.12 7.13 -2.18
C SER A 111 4.05 7.44 -1.01
N PHE A 112 5.34 7.62 -1.27
CA PHE A 112 6.33 7.80 -0.21
C PHE A 112 7.65 8.40 -0.73
N ASN A 113 8.44 8.96 0.20
CA ASN A 113 9.81 9.37 -0.10
C ASN A 113 10.77 8.20 0.12
N THR A 114 11.76 8.07 -0.75
CA THR A 114 12.75 6.99 -0.69
C THR A 114 14.12 7.44 -1.16
N GLN A 115 15.13 6.65 -0.82
CA GLN A 115 16.52 6.88 -1.19
C GLN A 115 16.96 5.85 -2.21
N PRO A 116 17.60 6.25 -3.33
CA PRO A 116 18.17 5.29 -4.26
C PRO A 116 19.29 4.50 -3.58
N VAL A 117 19.44 3.25 -3.98
CA VAL A 117 20.66 2.48 -3.72
C VAL A 117 21.61 2.73 -4.89
N PRO A 118 22.78 3.37 -4.69
CA PRO A 118 23.70 3.69 -5.78
C PRO A 118 24.10 2.48 -6.61
N GLY A 119 24.15 2.63 -7.93
CA GLY A 119 24.52 1.55 -8.85
C GLY A 119 23.51 0.40 -8.96
N SER A 120 22.30 0.57 -8.43
CA SER A 120 21.24 -0.46 -8.48
C SER A 120 20.33 -0.38 -9.70
N LEU A 121 20.44 0.68 -10.51
CA LEU A 121 19.65 0.85 -11.72
C LEU A 121 19.95 -0.28 -12.71
N ARG A 122 18.89 -0.96 -13.15
CA ARG A 122 18.94 -2.03 -14.14
C ARG A 122 17.87 -1.79 -15.18
N GLN A 123 18.22 -1.99 -16.44
CA GLN A 123 17.26 -2.04 -17.53
C GLN A 123 17.05 -3.48 -17.94
N ILE A 124 15.79 -3.87 -18.11
CA ILE A 124 15.36 -5.15 -18.70
C ILE A 124 14.33 -4.80 -19.76
N GLU A 125 14.65 -5.07 -21.02
CA GLU A 125 13.81 -4.69 -22.17
C GLU A 125 13.49 -3.18 -22.14
N ASN A 126 12.19 -2.82 -22.11
CA ASN A 126 11.69 -1.46 -22.08
C ASN A 126 11.37 -0.95 -20.65
N CYS A 127 11.82 -1.65 -19.62
CA CYS A 127 11.58 -1.32 -18.23
C CYS A 127 12.89 -0.97 -17.50
N GLN A 128 12.87 0.09 -16.71
CA GLN A 128 13.94 0.42 -15.76
C GLN A 128 13.50 0.07 -14.34
N PHE A 129 14.42 -0.54 -13.60
CA PHE A 129 14.24 -0.93 -12.22
C PHE A 129 15.34 -0.30 -11.36
N ILE A 130 14.95 0.37 -10.29
CA ILE A 130 15.87 0.90 -9.30
C ILE A 130 15.54 0.33 -7.92
N ARG A 131 16.57 -0.02 -7.15
CA ARG A 131 16.39 -0.39 -5.75
C ARG A 131 16.44 0.85 -4.89
N THR A 132 15.53 0.90 -3.91
CA THR A 132 15.45 2.03 -2.99
C THR A 132 15.24 1.54 -1.56
N LYS A 133 15.50 2.42 -0.60
CA LYS A 133 15.27 2.16 0.81
C LYS A 133 14.59 3.34 1.48
N SER A 134 13.69 3.05 2.41
CA SER A 134 13.03 4.06 3.23
C SER A 134 12.95 3.59 4.68
N LEU A 135 13.15 4.51 5.61
CA LEU A 135 12.82 4.29 7.01
C LEU A 135 11.35 4.68 7.22
N ILE A 136 10.47 3.69 7.34
CA ILE A 136 9.02 3.90 7.45
C ILE A 136 8.57 3.71 8.90
N ASN A 137 7.88 4.71 9.43
CA ASN A 137 7.24 4.59 10.74
C ASN A 137 5.91 3.82 10.63
N SER A 138 5.82 2.67 11.30
CA SER A 138 4.57 1.93 11.47
C SER A 138 3.70 2.63 12.51
N GLY A 139 2.61 3.25 12.08
CA GLY A 139 1.55 3.72 13.00
C GLY A 139 0.84 2.57 13.75
N TYR A 140 1.00 1.34 13.25
CA TYR A 140 0.45 0.13 13.83
C TYR A 140 1.28 -0.31 15.05
N THR A 141 2.57 -0.59 14.86
CA THR A 141 3.51 -1.08 15.90
C THR A 141 4.27 0.02 16.64
N LYS A 142 4.20 1.28 16.16
CA LYS A 142 4.99 2.44 16.63
C LYS A 142 6.50 2.24 16.51
N LYS A 143 6.95 1.46 15.52
CA LYS A 143 8.36 1.21 15.24
C LYS A 143 8.74 1.78 13.87
N TYR A 144 10.00 2.18 13.74
CA TYR A 144 10.59 2.46 12.44
C TYR A 144 11.16 1.17 11.85
N THR A 145 10.81 0.90 10.60
CA THR A 145 11.30 -0.27 9.86
C THR A 145 12.02 0.22 8.62
N GLU A 146 13.21 -0.31 8.36
CA GLU A 146 13.86 -0.12 7.06
C GLU A 146 13.15 -1.03 6.05
N SER A 147 12.47 -0.42 5.09
CA SER A 147 11.79 -1.10 4.01
C SER A 147 12.59 -0.93 2.72
N ARG A 148 12.73 -2.02 1.95
CA ARG A 148 13.41 -2.04 0.66
C ARG A 148 12.39 -2.17 -0.44
N PHE A 149 12.58 -1.40 -1.50
CA PHE A 149 11.67 -1.37 -2.64
C PHE A 149 12.45 -1.60 -3.93
N ARG A 150 11.77 -2.22 -4.89
CA ARG A 150 12.20 -2.25 -6.29
C ARG A 150 11.16 -1.52 -7.11
N ILE A 151 11.55 -0.37 -7.63
CA ILE A 151 10.67 0.53 -8.38
C ILE A 151 10.89 0.28 -9.85
N GLY A 152 9.88 -0.22 -10.55
CA GLY A 152 9.85 -0.44 -11.99
C GLY A 152 9.05 0.65 -12.70
N TYR A 153 9.51 1.09 -13.87
CA TYR A 153 8.75 1.97 -14.78
C TYR A 153 9.10 1.67 -16.25
N GLN A 154 8.18 1.98 -17.15
CA GLN A 154 8.35 1.85 -18.60
C GLN A 154 9.01 3.11 -19.17
N ILE A 155 10.10 2.93 -19.93
CA ILE A 155 10.87 4.05 -20.49
C ILE A 155 10.03 4.88 -21.48
N ASP A 156 9.22 4.22 -22.30
CA ASP A 156 8.49 4.90 -23.38
C ASP A 156 7.15 5.49 -22.94
N ASN A 157 6.56 4.99 -21.85
CA ASN A 157 5.19 5.34 -21.44
C ASN A 157 5.14 6.21 -20.18
N ASP A 158 6.05 6.00 -19.24
CA ASP A 158 6.02 6.74 -17.99
C ASP A 158 6.88 7.99 -18.16
N ARG A 159 6.29 9.17 -17.92
CA ARG A 159 6.92 10.49 -18.12
C ARG A 159 7.94 10.82 -17.02
N TRP A 160 8.76 9.86 -16.64
CA TRP A 160 9.95 10.13 -15.88
C TRP A 160 10.87 10.91 -16.81
N ASP A 161 11.07 12.19 -16.50
CA ASP A 161 11.99 13.04 -17.24
C ASP A 161 13.29 12.26 -17.49
N ASN A 162 13.77 12.20 -18.73
CA ASN A 162 15.01 11.48 -19.10
C ASN A 162 16.20 11.93 -18.23
N ASN A 163 16.11 13.13 -17.63
CA ASN A 163 17.04 13.61 -16.61
C ASN A 163 17.01 12.84 -15.29
N ILE A 164 15.87 12.30 -14.84
CA ILE A 164 15.81 11.50 -13.61
C ILE A 164 16.51 10.16 -13.82
N ALA A 165 16.25 9.49 -14.95
CA ALA A 165 16.92 8.24 -15.34
C ALA A 165 18.46 8.34 -15.33
N SER A 166 18.98 9.50 -15.71
CA SER A 166 20.43 9.78 -15.77
C SER A 166 21.01 10.30 -14.44
N ASN A 167 20.17 10.79 -13.52
CA ASN A 167 20.62 11.45 -12.29
C ASN A 167 20.11 10.78 -10.99
N TRP A 168 19.51 9.58 -11.05
CA TRP A 168 19.01 8.86 -9.87
C TRP A 168 20.02 8.85 -8.71
N ASP A 169 21.28 8.52 -8.98
CA ASP A 169 22.35 8.45 -7.97
C ASP A 169 22.77 9.83 -7.44
N SER A 170 22.38 10.91 -8.12
CA SER A 170 22.65 12.30 -7.69
C SER A 170 21.59 12.85 -6.75
N TYR A 171 20.41 12.24 -6.68
CA TYR A 171 19.33 12.71 -5.80
C TYR A 171 19.45 12.07 -4.42
N PRO A 172 19.49 12.88 -3.33
CA PRO A 172 19.57 12.32 -1.97
C PRO A 172 18.28 11.59 -1.56
N GLN A 173 17.13 12.03 -2.11
CA GLN A 173 15.80 11.44 -1.95
C GLN A 173 14.93 11.80 -3.16
N PHE A 174 13.96 10.95 -3.47
CA PHE A 174 12.88 11.27 -4.40
C PHE A 174 11.54 10.71 -3.90
N PHE A 175 10.47 11.27 -4.43
CA PHE A 175 9.10 10.86 -4.17
C PHE A 175 8.66 9.83 -5.20
N ILE A 176 8.16 8.69 -4.74
CA ILE A 176 7.59 7.63 -5.57
C ILE A 176 6.09 7.59 -5.35
N SER A 177 5.35 7.35 -6.43
CA SER A 177 3.98 6.85 -6.38
C SER A 177 3.79 5.71 -7.37
N GLY A 178 3.03 4.67 -6.99
CA GLY A 178 2.87 3.49 -7.83
C GLY A 178 2.06 2.36 -7.21
N PHE A 179 1.77 1.34 -8.00
CA PHE A 179 1.01 0.16 -7.57
C PHE A 179 1.95 -0.92 -7.03
N PHE A 180 1.57 -1.51 -5.89
CA PHE A 180 2.15 -2.74 -5.40
C PHE A 180 1.91 -3.88 -6.40
N LEU A 181 2.96 -4.67 -6.66
CA LEU A 181 2.87 -5.87 -7.50
C LEU A 181 2.98 -7.14 -6.64
N TYR A 182 4.14 -7.32 -6.01
CA TYR A 182 4.44 -8.50 -5.20
C TYR A 182 5.63 -8.22 -4.27
N VAL A 183 5.95 -9.20 -3.43
CA VAL A 183 7.16 -9.21 -2.59
C VAL A 183 8.07 -10.32 -3.07
N ASP A 184 9.35 -10.01 -3.28
CA ASP A 184 10.39 -11.00 -3.54
C ASP A 184 11.60 -10.73 -2.64
N ASN A 185 12.07 -11.76 -1.93
CA ASN A 185 13.22 -11.67 -1.02
C ASN A 185 13.17 -10.50 -0.02
N GLY A 186 11.98 -10.15 0.46
CA GLY A 186 11.76 -9.03 1.38
C GLY A 186 11.84 -7.63 0.75
N GLU A 187 12.01 -7.54 -0.58
CA GLU A 187 11.86 -6.31 -1.34
C GLU A 187 10.42 -6.19 -1.86
N VAL A 188 9.81 -5.02 -1.67
CA VAL A 188 8.47 -4.71 -2.18
C VAL A 188 8.60 -4.19 -3.62
N HIS A 189 7.98 -4.89 -4.57
CA HIS A 189 7.99 -4.49 -5.97
C HIS A 189 6.83 -3.54 -6.26
N ILE A 190 7.16 -2.42 -6.90
CA ILE A 190 6.22 -1.35 -7.21
C ILE A 190 6.35 -0.99 -8.68
N GLU A 191 5.23 -0.94 -9.37
CA GLU A 191 5.13 -0.28 -10.67
C GLU A 191 4.85 1.20 -10.44
N ALA A 192 5.85 2.04 -10.70
CA ALA A 192 5.71 3.48 -10.57
C ALA A 192 4.77 4.04 -11.64
N ARG A 193 3.97 5.04 -11.27
CA ARG A 193 3.10 5.80 -12.17
C ARG A 193 3.36 7.28 -11.96
N CYS A 194 3.74 7.99 -13.02
CA CYS A 194 3.99 9.44 -13.03
C CYS A 194 3.31 10.12 -14.21
#